data_AF-A0A8T4P5C7-F1
#
_entry.id   AF-A0A8T4P5C7-F1
#
_cell.length_a   1.000
_cell.length_b   1.000
_cell.length_c   1.000
_cell.angle_alpha   90.00
_cell.angle_beta   90.00
_cell.angle_gamma   90.00
#
_symmetry.space_group_name_H-M   'P 1'
#
loop_
_entity.id
_entity.type
_entity.pdbx_description
1 polymer ?
#
loop_
_entity_poly.entity_id
_entity_poly.type
_entity_poly.pdbx_seq_one_letter_code
_entity_poly.pdbx_strand_id
1 'polypeptide(L)'
;MAEAIVSSEQINPLALRNFVKHVCIVSKKYSDREAARDKLNKQIKKLKKTNLSKAKRKFLEKEVNVLNIMIGEVLKKESDLLKLGKEENEEIVALRSKINILENELNRTKISKNNELTENKTKINELTNSIADLREKIGEFIGMRAERERKIEELEKRVRESAPPNPQILALKEQLKRLETKYIELSKKNRNKKELAKVENRINLLKRTLSV
;
A
#
# COMPACT_ATOMS: atom_id res chain seq x y z
N MET A 1 -3.15 -43.99 -16.41
CA MET A 1 -4.43 -43.65 -15.75
C MET A 1 -5.15 -42.66 -16.64
N ALA A 2 -6.43 -42.93 -16.89
CA ALA A 2 -7.18 -42.52 -18.08
C ALA A 2 -7.36 -41.00 -18.24
N GLU A 3 -7.12 -40.52 -19.47
CA GLU A 3 -7.56 -39.21 -19.96
C GLU A 3 -9.10 -39.23 -20.07
N ALA A 4 -9.74 -38.40 -19.26
CA ALA A 4 -11.17 -38.16 -19.37
C ALA A 4 -11.40 -37.25 -20.59
N ILE A 5 -11.73 -37.87 -21.72
CA ILE A 5 -12.39 -37.21 -22.86
C ILE A 5 -13.77 -36.78 -22.36
N VAL A 6 -13.89 -35.52 -21.95
CA VAL A 6 -15.18 -34.94 -21.56
C VAL A 6 -15.98 -34.69 -22.83
N SER A 7 -17.06 -35.47 -22.93
CA SER A 7 -18.04 -35.52 -24.01
C SER A 7 -18.56 -34.15 -24.45
N SER A 8 -18.77 -34.10 -25.76
CA SER A 8 -19.32 -33.05 -26.61
C SER A 8 -20.66 -32.44 -26.15
N GLU A 9 -20.82 -31.14 -26.44
CA GLU A 9 -22.07 -30.48 -26.81
C GLU A 9 -23.20 -30.43 -25.78
N GLN A 10 -23.00 -29.71 -24.67
CA GLN A 10 -24.15 -29.15 -23.95
C GLN A 10 -24.73 -27.97 -24.75
N ILE A 11 -25.76 -28.24 -25.56
CA ILE A 11 -26.53 -27.20 -26.24
C ILE A 11 -27.16 -26.30 -25.17
N ASN A 12 -26.73 -25.03 -25.12
CA ASN A 12 -27.27 -24.05 -24.21
C ASN A 12 -28.81 -23.93 -24.43
N PRO A 13 -29.65 -24.30 -23.45
CA PRO A 13 -31.11 -24.33 -23.62
C PRO A 13 -31.70 -22.94 -23.87
N LEU A 14 -31.04 -21.88 -23.37
CA LEU A 14 -31.44 -20.50 -23.63
C LEU A 14 -31.15 -20.10 -25.09
N ALA A 15 -30.00 -20.52 -25.62
CA ALA A 15 -29.62 -20.27 -27.00
C ALA A 15 -30.56 -21.01 -27.97
N LEU A 16 -30.89 -22.27 -27.67
CA LEU A 16 -31.84 -23.07 -28.46
C LEU A 16 -33.24 -22.44 -28.46
N ARG A 17 -33.73 -22.00 -27.29
CA ARG A 17 -35.03 -21.31 -27.18
C ARG A 17 -35.08 -20.03 -28.00
N ASN A 18 -34.02 -19.22 -27.96
CA ASN A 18 -33.91 -17.99 -28.75
C ASN A 18 -33.88 -18.28 -30.25
N PHE A 19 -33.13 -19.30 -30.66
CA PHE A 19 -33.08 -19.75 -32.04
C PHE A 19 -34.46 -20.19 -32.55
N VAL A 20 -35.15 -21.09 -31.83
CA VAL A 20 -36.49 -21.56 -32.22
C VAL A 20 -37.48 -20.41 -32.29
N LYS A 21 -37.45 -19.48 -31.32
CA LYS A 21 -38.27 -18.26 -31.34
C LYS A 21 -38.01 -17.43 -32.60
N HIS A 22 -36.74 -17.26 -32.98
CA HIS A 22 -36.37 -16.53 -34.19
C HIS A 22 -36.87 -17.23 -35.46
N VAL A 23 -36.69 -18.55 -35.57
CA VAL A 23 -37.19 -19.37 -36.70
C VAL A 23 -38.70 -19.22 -36.86
N CYS A 24 -39.47 -19.31 -35.77
CA CYS A 24 -40.92 -19.10 -35.81
C CYS A 24 -41.30 -17.69 -36.29
N ILE A 25 -40.59 -16.65 -35.83
CA ILE A 25 -40.83 -15.27 -36.27
C ILE A 25 -40.52 -15.11 -37.76
N VAL A 26 -39.40 -15.66 -38.23
CA VAL A 26 -39.00 -15.60 -39.64
C VAL A 26 -40.01 -16.34 -40.52
N SER A 27 -40.44 -17.54 -40.11
CA SER A 27 -41.44 -18.32 -40.84
C SER A 27 -42.78 -17.59 -40.91
N LYS A 28 -43.22 -16.95 -39.83
CA LYS A 28 -44.45 -16.13 -39.82
C LYS A 28 -44.32 -14.93 -40.76
N LYS A 29 -43.21 -14.19 -40.68
CA LYS A 29 -42.94 -13.05 -41.58
C LYS A 29 -42.91 -13.47 -43.05
N TYR A 30 -42.35 -14.64 -43.35
CA TYR A 30 -42.33 -15.19 -44.71
C TYR A 30 -43.75 -15.49 -45.21
N SER A 31 -44.55 -16.21 -44.42
CA SER A 31 -45.96 -16.49 -44.74
C SER A 31 -46.79 -15.22 -44.94
N ASP A 32 -46.61 -14.20 -44.09
CA ASP A 32 -47.31 -12.91 -44.21
C ASP A 32 -46.94 -12.20 -45.52
N ARG A 33 -45.65 -12.26 -45.90
CA ARG A 33 -45.14 -11.65 -47.14
C ARG A 33 -45.68 -12.35 -48.39
N GLU A 34 -45.82 -13.66 -48.33
CA GLU A 34 -46.36 -14.47 -49.42
C GLU A 34 -47.87 -14.22 -49.60
N ALA A 35 -48.63 -14.15 -48.49
CA ALA A 35 -50.03 -13.75 -48.50
C ALA A 35 -50.24 -12.32 -49.04
N ALA A 36 -49.33 -11.38 -48.71
CA ALA A 36 -49.35 -10.03 -49.27
C ALA A 36 -49.09 -10.03 -50.78
N ARG A 37 -48.11 -10.81 -51.25
CA ARG A 37 -47.85 -11.00 -52.69
C ARG A 37 -49.06 -11.54 -53.43
N ASP A 38 -49.74 -12.53 -52.87
CA ASP A 38 -50.95 -13.11 -53.47
C ASP A 38 -52.11 -12.12 -53.55
N LYS A 39 -52.32 -11.31 -52.51
CA LYS A 39 -53.32 -10.23 -52.52
C LYS A 39 -53.00 -9.20 -53.62
N LEU A 40 -51.74 -8.82 -53.75
CA LEU A 40 -51.26 -7.85 -54.73
C LEU A 40 -51.42 -8.39 -56.16
N ASN A 41 -51.06 -9.64 -56.40
CA ASN A 41 -51.27 -10.34 -57.66
C ASN A 41 -52.76 -10.44 -58.04
N LYS A 42 -53.64 -10.72 -57.06
CA LYS A 42 -55.10 -10.72 -57.27
C LYS A 42 -55.61 -9.33 -57.66
N GLN A 43 -55.11 -8.27 -57.03
CA GLN A 43 -55.46 -6.89 -57.38
C GLN A 43 -54.96 -6.50 -58.78
N ILE A 44 -53.73 -6.86 -59.15
CA ILE A 44 -53.18 -6.66 -60.51
C ILE A 44 -54.04 -7.39 -61.56
N LYS A 45 -54.44 -8.64 -61.29
CA LYS A 45 -55.34 -9.39 -62.18
C LYS A 45 -56.71 -8.73 -62.32
N LYS A 46 -57.26 -8.15 -61.24
CA LYS A 46 -58.52 -7.37 -61.30
C LYS A 46 -58.38 -6.10 -62.14
N LEU A 47 -57.29 -5.35 -61.96
CA LEU A 47 -56.95 -4.15 -62.76
C LEU A 47 -56.74 -4.46 -64.25
N LYS A 48 -56.16 -5.62 -64.58
CA LYS A 48 -56.00 -6.06 -65.99
C LYS A 48 -57.34 -6.44 -66.65
N LYS A 49 -58.35 -6.85 -65.87
CA LYS A 49 -59.68 -7.26 -66.35
C LYS A 49 -60.68 -6.11 -66.46
N THR A 50 -60.41 -4.94 -65.88
CA THR A 50 -61.30 -3.78 -65.99
C THR A 50 -61.11 -3.05 -67.33
N ASN A 51 -62.20 -2.93 -68.10
CA ASN A 51 -62.27 -2.08 -69.30
C ASN A 51 -62.30 -0.60 -68.90
N LEU A 52 -61.13 -0.07 -68.51
CA LEU A 52 -60.94 1.34 -68.21
C LEU A 52 -60.67 2.13 -69.49
N SER A 53 -61.21 3.34 -69.60
CA SER A 53 -60.88 4.26 -70.69
C SER A 53 -59.37 4.56 -70.69
N LYS A 54 -58.81 4.81 -71.87
CA LYS A 54 -57.37 5.10 -72.07
C LYS A 54 -56.85 6.20 -71.12
N ALA A 55 -57.71 7.19 -70.82
CA ALA A 55 -57.42 8.28 -69.89
C ALA A 55 -57.29 7.82 -68.43
N LYS A 56 -58.24 7.01 -67.92
CA LYS A 56 -58.17 6.49 -66.53
C LYS A 56 -56.97 5.57 -66.32
N ARG A 57 -56.62 4.78 -67.35
CA ARG A 57 -55.44 3.89 -67.30
C ARG A 57 -54.14 4.69 -67.18
N LYS A 58 -53.98 5.76 -67.95
CA LYS A 58 -52.83 6.67 -67.89
C LYS A 58 -52.74 7.44 -66.56
N PHE A 59 -53.86 7.80 -65.96
CA PHE A 59 -53.90 8.42 -64.63
C PHE A 59 -53.41 7.47 -63.54
N LEU A 60 -53.95 6.24 -63.50
CA LEU A 60 -53.51 5.21 -62.55
C LEU A 60 -52.02 4.87 -62.69
N GLU A 61 -51.51 4.81 -63.93
CA GLU A 61 -50.10 4.54 -64.19
C GLU A 61 -49.19 5.64 -63.62
N LYS A 62 -49.61 6.91 -63.68
CA LYS A 62 -48.89 8.01 -63.03
C LYS A 62 -48.91 7.87 -61.50
N GLU A 63 -50.06 7.61 -60.89
CA GLU A 63 -50.14 7.42 -59.44
C GLU A 63 -49.29 6.23 -58.97
N VAL A 64 -49.29 5.11 -59.72
CA VAL A 64 -48.45 3.94 -59.43
C VAL A 64 -46.96 4.31 -59.53
N ASN A 65 -46.56 5.13 -60.50
CA ASN A 65 -45.18 5.61 -60.60
C ASN A 65 -44.79 6.50 -59.42
N VAL A 66 -45.66 7.42 -59.00
CA VAL A 66 -45.40 8.26 -57.81
C VAL A 66 -45.31 7.40 -56.55
N LEU A 67 -46.18 6.41 -56.39
CA LEU A 67 -46.12 5.45 -55.28
C LEU A 67 -44.83 4.63 -55.29
N ASN A 68 -44.38 4.15 -56.46
CA ASN A 68 -43.12 3.43 -56.56
C ASN A 68 -41.91 4.29 -56.17
N ILE A 69 -41.90 5.58 -56.54
CA ILE A 69 -40.87 6.53 -56.13
C ILE A 69 -40.90 6.71 -54.60
N MET A 70 -42.08 6.97 -54.03
CA MET A 70 -42.24 7.11 -52.58
C MET A 70 -41.81 5.85 -51.81
N ILE A 71 -42.15 4.66 -52.31
CA ILE A 71 -41.69 3.39 -51.73
C ILE A 71 -40.17 3.28 -51.79
N GLY A 72 -39.55 3.64 -52.92
CA GLY A 72 -38.09 3.65 -53.05
C GLY A 72 -37.41 4.56 -52.03
N GLU A 73 -37.96 5.76 -51.79
CA GLU A 73 -37.45 6.69 -50.78
C GLU A 73 -37.58 6.14 -49.36
N VAL A 74 -38.72 5.53 -49.03
CA VAL A 74 -38.93 4.92 -47.71
C VAL A 74 -37.96 3.76 -47.48
N LEU A 75 -37.78 2.88 -48.47
CA LEU A 75 -36.84 1.76 -48.38
C LEU A 75 -35.39 2.24 -48.23
N LYS A 76 -35.02 3.34 -48.88
CA LYS A 76 -33.70 3.96 -48.70
C LYS A 76 -33.52 4.47 -47.27
N LYS A 77 -34.48 5.23 -46.75
CA LYS A 77 -34.46 5.73 -45.36
C LYS A 77 -34.41 4.58 -44.35
N GLU A 78 -35.18 3.51 -44.57
CA GLU A 78 -35.16 2.32 -43.72
C GLU A 78 -33.78 1.65 -43.74
N SER A 79 -33.16 1.52 -44.92
CA SER A 79 -31.81 0.96 -45.03
C SER A 79 -30.77 1.81 -44.32
N ASP A 80 -30.87 3.14 -44.37
CA ASP A 80 -29.92 4.04 -43.71
C ASP A 80 -30.08 3.99 -42.17
N LEU A 81 -31.32 3.97 -41.68
CA LEU A 81 -31.62 3.79 -40.25
C LEU A 81 -31.11 2.44 -39.71
N LEU A 82 -31.22 1.37 -40.49
CA LEU A 82 -30.70 0.05 -40.10
C LEU A 82 -29.17 0.02 -40.01
N LYS A 83 -28.46 0.82 -40.81
CA LYS A 83 -26.99 0.94 -40.71
C LYS A 83 -26.59 1.72 -39.47
N LEU A 84 -27.18 2.90 -39.27
CA LEU A 84 -26.98 3.72 -38.07
C LEU A 84 -27.24 2.92 -36.79
N GLY A 85 -28.36 2.20 -36.72
CA GLY A 85 -28.68 1.38 -35.54
C GLY A 85 -27.69 0.22 -35.29
N LYS A 86 -26.98 -0.27 -36.31
CA LYS A 86 -25.91 -1.26 -36.13
C LYS A 86 -24.64 -0.62 -35.57
N GLU A 87 -24.23 0.50 -36.17
CA GLU A 87 -23.04 1.25 -35.74
C GLU A 87 -23.19 1.74 -34.30
N GLU A 88 -24.33 2.34 -33.96
CA GLU A 88 -24.66 2.75 -32.59
C GLU A 88 -24.64 1.56 -31.62
N ASN A 89 -25.17 0.40 -32.02
CA ASN A 89 -25.17 -0.78 -31.17
C ASN A 89 -23.75 -1.34 -30.95
N GLU A 90 -22.90 -1.34 -31.98
CA GLU A 90 -21.49 -1.72 -31.85
C GLU A 90 -20.74 -0.77 -30.89
N GLU A 91 -20.96 0.53 -31.02
CA GLU A 91 -20.38 1.53 -30.11
C GLU A 91 -20.87 1.35 -28.67
N ILE A 92 -22.17 1.12 -28.48
CA ILE A 92 -22.75 0.85 -27.15
C ILE A 92 -22.12 -0.40 -26.52
N VAL A 93 -21.92 -1.48 -27.28
CA VAL A 93 -21.27 -2.70 -26.78
C VAL A 93 -19.81 -2.41 -26.40
N ALA A 94 -19.07 -1.67 -27.22
CA ALA A 94 -17.68 -1.30 -26.94
C ALA A 94 -17.57 -0.43 -25.68
N LEU A 95 -18.44 0.57 -25.53
CA LEU A 95 -18.48 1.44 -24.35
C LEU A 95 -18.84 0.66 -23.09
N ARG A 96 -19.83 -0.23 -23.15
CA ARG A 96 -20.17 -1.12 -22.02
C ARG A 96 -19.02 -2.01 -21.60
N SER A 97 -18.29 -2.56 -22.56
CA SER A 97 -17.09 -3.35 -22.30
C SER A 97 -16.02 -2.52 -21.60
N LYS A 98 -15.76 -1.30 -22.09
CA LYS A 98 -14.80 -0.37 -21.50
C LYS A 98 -15.18 0.04 -20.07
N ILE A 99 -16.45 0.34 -19.82
CA ILE A 99 -16.97 0.63 -18.47
C ILE A 99 -16.69 -0.54 -17.54
N ASN A 100 -17.03 -1.77 -17.94
CA ASN A 100 -16.82 -2.95 -17.12
C ASN A 100 -15.32 -3.19 -16.83
N ILE A 101 -14.42 -2.97 -17.80
CA ILE A 101 -12.97 -3.07 -17.58
C ILE A 101 -12.53 -2.05 -16.52
N LEU A 102 -12.92 -0.78 -16.69
CA LEU A 102 -12.54 0.30 -15.77
C LEU A 102 -13.11 0.09 -14.36
N GLU A 103 -14.34 -0.39 -14.24
CA GLU A 103 -14.95 -0.74 -12.95
C GLU A 103 -14.18 -1.84 -12.23
N ASN A 104 -13.74 -2.87 -12.98
CA ASN A 104 -12.94 -3.96 -12.42
C ASN A 104 -11.54 -3.48 -12.00
N GLU A 105 -10.88 -2.64 -12.80
CA GLU A 105 -9.58 -2.04 -12.46
C GLU A 105 -9.67 -1.15 -11.22
N LEU A 106 -10.71 -0.33 -11.14
CA LEU A 106 -10.98 0.53 -9.99
C LEU A 106 -11.20 -0.31 -8.73
N ASN A 107 -11.99 -1.38 -8.82
CA ASN A 107 -12.25 -2.26 -7.70
C ASN A 107 -10.97 -2.98 -7.22
N ARG A 108 -10.17 -3.52 -8.14
CA ARG A 108 -8.87 -4.12 -7.83
C ARG A 108 -7.94 -3.14 -7.13
N THR A 109 -7.84 -1.93 -7.65
CA THR A 109 -7.00 -0.87 -7.08
C THR A 109 -7.46 -0.50 -5.67
N LYS A 110 -8.78 -0.39 -5.46
CA LYS A 110 -9.36 -0.09 -4.14
C LYS A 110 -9.05 -1.20 -3.13
N ILE A 111 -9.16 -2.47 -3.53
CA ILE A 111 -8.82 -3.62 -2.69
C ILE A 111 -7.32 -3.60 -2.34
N SER A 112 -6.43 -3.41 -3.33
CA SER A 112 -4.98 -3.32 -3.10
C SER A 112 -4.62 -2.23 -2.09
N LYS A 113 -5.15 -1.01 -2.30
CA LYS A 113 -4.89 0.13 -1.40
C LYS A 113 -5.42 -0.11 0.01
N ASN A 114 -6.57 -0.75 0.16
CA ASN A 114 -7.09 -1.10 1.48
C ASN A 114 -6.19 -2.11 2.18
N ASN A 115 -5.71 -3.13 1.47
CA ASN A 115 -4.80 -4.12 2.02
C ASN A 115 -3.46 -3.48 2.46
N GLU A 116 -2.87 -2.64 1.60
CA GLU A 116 -1.66 -1.87 1.91
C GLU A 116 -1.87 -0.96 3.13
N LEU A 117 -3.03 -0.29 3.22
CA LEU A 117 -3.35 0.54 4.38
C LEU A 117 -3.46 -0.28 5.67
N THR A 118 -4.08 -1.46 5.61
CA THR A 118 -4.18 -2.34 6.78
C THR A 118 -2.82 -2.86 7.21
N GLU A 119 -1.96 -3.27 6.27
CA GLU A 119 -0.61 -3.74 6.56
C GLU A 119 0.28 -2.62 7.13
N ASN A 120 0.14 -1.41 6.61
CA ASN A 120 0.85 -0.26 7.17
C ASN A 120 0.37 0.07 8.58
N LYS A 121 -0.93 -0.05 8.87
CA LYS A 121 -1.45 0.13 10.23
C LYS A 121 -0.91 -0.93 11.19
N THR A 122 -0.83 -2.20 10.79
CA THR A 122 -0.26 -3.25 11.63
C THR A 122 1.22 -2.99 11.90
N LYS A 123 2.00 -2.65 10.87
CA LYS A 123 3.43 -2.28 11.01
C LYS A 123 3.63 -1.08 11.94
N ILE A 124 2.79 -0.05 11.82
CA ILE A 124 2.84 1.12 12.72
C ILE A 124 2.58 0.71 14.17
N ASN A 125 1.59 -0.15 14.41
CA ASN A 125 1.29 -0.63 15.76
C ASN A 125 2.45 -1.47 16.33
N GLU A 126 3.03 -2.37 15.54
CA GLU A 126 4.20 -3.17 15.93
C GLU A 126 5.40 -2.30 16.30
N LEU A 127 5.70 -1.28 15.48
CA LEU A 127 6.76 -0.33 15.74
C LEU A 127 6.47 0.51 16.99
N THR A 128 5.21 0.93 17.18
CA THR A 128 4.78 1.70 18.36
C THR A 128 4.99 0.89 19.63
N ASN A 129 4.60 -0.38 19.64
CA ASN A 129 4.82 -1.30 20.76
C ASN A 129 6.31 -1.52 21.01
N SER A 130 7.10 -1.74 19.96
CA SER A 130 8.55 -1.91 20.08
C SER A 130 9.24 -0.68 20.68
N ILE A 131 8.79 0.53 20.33
CA ILE A 131 9.28 1.78 20.92
C ILE A 131 8.90 1.88 22.39
N ALA A 132 7.68 1.46 22.77
CA ALA A 132 7.26 1.44 24.16
C ALA A 132 8.13 0.50 25.00
N ASP A 133 8.38 -0.71 24.53
CA ASP A 133 9.26 -1.69 25.19
C ASP A 133 10.69 -1.15 25.36
N LEU A 134 11.22 -0.49 24.34
CA LEU A 134 12.56 0.12 24.41
C LEU A 134 12.60 1.27 25.42
N ARG A 135 11.55 2.09 25.51
CA ARG A 135 11.45 3.15 26.51
C ARG A 135 11.43 2.59 27.93
N GLU A 136 10.70 1.51 28.15
CA GLU A 136 10.67 0.82 29.44
C GLU A 136 12.06 0.31 29.82
N LYS A 137 12.74 -0.42 28.93
CA LYS A 137 14.12 -0.90 29.15
C LYS A 137 15.11 0.23 29.44
N ILE A 138 14.98 1.36 28.75
CA ILE A 138 15.81 2.54 29.03
C ILE A 138 15.53 3.06 30.45
N GLY A 139 14.27 3.11 30.88
CA GLY A 139 13.88 3.47 32.23
C GLY A 139 14.50 2.55 33.28
N GLU A 140 14.44 1.23 33.07
CA GLU A 140 15.09 0.23 33.94
C GLU A 140 16.60 0.45 34.02
N PHE A 141 17.28 0.65 32.89
CA PHE A 141 18.72 0.90 32.88
C PHE A 141 19.12 2.19 33.60
N ILE A 142 18.32 3.26 33.48
CA ILE A 142 18.53 4.49 34.24
C ILE A 142 18.39 4.22 35.75
N GLY A 143 17.37 3.48 36.16
CA GLY A 143 17.17 3.09 37.56
C GLY A 143 18.32 2.25 38.11
N MET A 144 18.75 1.23 37.36
CA MET A 144 19.90 0.38 37.71
C MET A 144 21.19 1.19 37.82
N ARG A 145 21.40 2.16 36.92
CA ARG A 145 22.57 3.05 36.97
C ARG A 145 22.57 3.90 38.23
N ALA A 146 21.45 4.54 38.55
CA ALA A 146 21.32 5.36 39.76
C ALA A 146 21.60 4.54 41.03
N GLU A 147 21.11 3.30 41.10
CA GLU A 147 21.35 2.42 42.25
C GLU A 147 22.82 1.99 42.36
N ARG A 148 23.48 1.70 41.24
CA ARG A 148 24.92 1.43 41.22
C ARG A 148 25.73 2.63 41.70
N GLU A 149 25.35 3.84 41.29
CA GLU A 149 26.01 5.08 41.66
C GLU A 149 25.91 5.35 43.18
N ARG A 150 24.72 5.15 43.76
CA ARG A 150 24.53 5.18 45.23
C ARG A 150 25.39 4.16 45.96
N LYS A 151 25.46 2.93 45.44
CA LYS A 151 26.26 1.87 46.04
C LYS A 151 27.76 2.17 45.99
N ILE A 152 28.24 2.77 44.89
CA ILE A 152 29.62 3.24 44.78
C ILE A 152 29.90 4.31 45.82
N GLU A 153 29.03 5.32 45.94
CA GLU A 153 29.18 6.40 46.94
C GLU A 153 29.24 5.87 48.37
N GLU A 154 28.38 4.90 48.71
CA GLU A 154 28.37 4.24 50.01
C GLU A 154 29.68 3.46 50.26
N LEU A 155 30.14 2.70 49.27
CA LEU A 155 31.40 1.95 49.37
C LEU A 155 32.59 2.87 49.52
N GLU A 156 32.65 3.96 48.76
CA GLU A 156 33.70 4.97 48.90
C GLU A 156 33.70 5.61 50.29
N LYS A 157 32.52 5.88 50.86
CA LYS A 157 32.39 6.38 52.23
C LYS A 157 32.93 5.36 53.23
N ARG A 158 32.56 4.08 53.11
CA ARG A 158 33.09 3.01 53.98
C ARG A 158 34.61 2.87 53.85
N VAL A 159 35.17 2.98 52.65
CA VAL A 159 36.64 2.95 52.47
C VAL A 159 37.29 4.13 53.18
N ARG A 160 36.73 5.35 53.06
CA ARG A 160 37.24 6.52 53.79
C ARG A 160 37.19 6.35 55.31
N GLU A 161 36.14 5.72 55.83
CA GLU A 161 35.97 5.49 57.27
C GLU A 161 36.82 4.33 57.81
N SER A 162 36.98 3.26 57.02
CA SER A 162 37.70 2.04 57.42
C SER A 162 39.19 2.04 57.12
N ALA A 163 39.68 2.99 56.31
CA ALA A 163 41.11 3.24 56.10
C ALA A 163 41.56 4.46 56.93
N PRO A 164 41.71 4.35 58.27
CA PRO A 164 42.36 5.41 59.03
C PRO A 164 43.77 5.62 58.46
N PRO A 165 44.28 6.86 58.42
CA PRO A 165 45.62 7.11 57.96
C PRO A 165 46.58 6.21 58.74
N ASN A 166 47.36 5.40 58.02
CA ASN A 166 48.22 4.38 58.62
C ASN A 166 49.00 5.01 59.79
N PRO A 167 48.84 4.51 61.04
CA PRO A 167 49.42 5.15 62.21
C PRO A 167 50.95 5.23 62.12
N GLN A 168 51.60 4.33 61.38
CA GLN A 168 53.02 4.41 61.08
C GLN A 168 53.35 5.59 60.15
N ILE A 169 52.52 5.85 59.14
CA ILE A 169 52.65 7.03 58.27
C ILE A 169 52.43 8.32 59.05
N LEU A 170 51.44 8.35 59.96
CA LEU A 170 51.21 9.50 60.85
C LEU A 170 52.41 9.75 61.77
N ALA A 171 52.93 8.71 62.42
CA ALA A 171 54.10 8.80 63.29
C ALA A 171 55.35 9.26 62.52
N LEU A 172 55.57 8.76 61.29
CA LEU A 172 56.66 9.18 60.42
C LEU A 172 56.52 10.65 59.99
N LYS A 173 55.31 11.13 59.71
CA LYS A 173 55.05 12.56 59.43
C LYS A 173 55.32 13.45 60.64
N GLU A 174 54.93 13.03 61.84
CA GLU A 174 55.25 13.78 63.06
C GLU A 174 56.75 13.80 63.35
N GLN A 175 57.43 12.65 63.18
CA GLN A 175 58.88 12.58 63.33
C GLN A 175 59.59 13.49 62.32
N LEU A 176 59.14 13.52 61.07
CA LEU A 176 59.66 14.41 60.05
C LEU A 176 59.51 15.88 60.49
N LYS A 177 58.31 16.28 60.96
CA LYS A 177 58.06 17.64 61.45
C LYS A 177 58.98 18.02 62.62
N ARG A 178 59.20 17.11 63.58
CA ARG A 178 60.13 17.33 64.70
C ARG A 178 61.57 17.51 64.22
N LEU A 179 62.00 16.69 63.25
CA LEU A 179 63.35 16.80 62.69
C LEU A 179 63.53 18.08 61.88
N GLU A 180 62.51 18.52 61.12
CA GLU A 180 62.52 19.80 60.40
C GLU A 180 62.63 20.98 61.36
N THR A 181 61.88 20.99 62.46
CA THR A 181 62.02 22.01 63.51
C THR A 181 63.42 21.98 64.12
N LYS A 182 63.95 20.80 64.46
CA LYS A 182 65.29 20.63 65.01
C LYS A 182 66.38 21.11 64.05
N TYR A 183 66.22 20.86 62.75
CA TYR A 183 67.11 21.36 61.70
C TYR A 183 67.11 22.89 61.65
N ILE A 184 65.93 23.52 61.67
CA ILE A 184 65.80 24.98 61.68
C ILE A 184 66.48 25.57 62.93
N GLU A 185 66.27 24.97 64.11
CA GLU A 185 66.90 25.43 65.35
C GLU A 185 68.44 25.29 65.34
N LEU A 186 68.96 24.17 64.85
CA LEU A 186 70.41 23.94 64.72
C LEU A 186 71.04 24.85 63.67
N SER A 187 70.35 25.07 62.55
CA SER A 187 70.78 26.00 61.51
C SER A 187 70.86 27.44 62.01
N LYS A 188 69.95 27.85 62.92
CA LYS A 188 69.97 29.18 63.54
C LYS A 188 71.08 29.33 64.60
N LYS A 189 71.41 28.26 65.33
CA LYS A 189 72.41 28.28 66.43
C LYS A 189 73.86 28.14 65.97
N ASN A 190 74.11 27.85 64.69
CA ASN A 190 75.44 27.75 64.03
C ASN A 190 76.50 26.91 64.78
N ARG A 191 76.05 25.97 65.62
CA ARG A 191 76.90 25.06 66.38
C ARG A 191 76.68 23.66 65.82
N ASN A 192 77.77 23.06 65.33
CA ASN A 192 77.90 21.66 64.92
C ASN A 192 77.37 21.30 63.51
N LYS A 193 78.13 21.69 62.47
CA LYS A 193 77.87 21.33 61.05
C LYS A 193 77.67 19.82 60.81
N LYS A 194 78.34 18.97 61.60
CA LYS A 194 78.21 17.51 61.50
C LYS A 194 76.84 17.00 61.98
N GLU A 195 76.25 17.62 62.99
CA GLU A 195 74.91 17.25 63.47
C GLU A 195 73.81 17.75 62.54
N LEU A 196 74.00 18.94 61.96
CA LEU A 196 73.09 19.51 60.98
C LEU A 196 72.94 18.60 59.75
N ALA A 197 74.08 18.16 59.18
CA ALA A 197 74.09 17.23 58.04
C ALA A 197 73.46 15.85 58.37
N LYS A 198 73.59 15.37 59.60
CA LYS A 198 72.93 14.13 60.05
C LYS A 198 71.42 14.27 60.10
N VAL A 199 70.91 15.39 60.64
CA VAL A 199 69.47 15.67 60.71
C VAL A 199 68.90 15.85 59.31
N GLU A 200 69.60 16.57 58.43
CA GLU A 200 69.21 16.77 57.03
C GLU A 200 69.12 15.44 56.25
N ASN A 201 70.12 14.58 56.38
CA ASN A 201 70.10 13.26 55.76
C ASN A 201 68.93 12.41 56.26
N ARG A 202 68.59 12.51 57.56
CA ARG A 202 67.45 11.78 58.12
C ARG A 202 66.10 12.33 57.64
N ILE A 203 65.97 13.65 57.50
CA ILE A 203 64.80 14.31 56.90
C ILE A 203 64.62 13.83 55.46
N ASN A 204 65.70 13.84 54.66
CA ASN A 204 65.65 13.43 53.26
C ASN A 204 65.30 11.96 53.10
N LEU A 205 65.83 11.09 53.96
CA LEU A 205 65.46 9.67 53.97
C LEU A 205 63.97 9.50 54.29
N LEU A 206 63.46 10.16 55.34
CA LEU A 206 62.06 10.08 55.73
C LEU A 206 61.11 10.66 54.67
N LYS A 207 61.49 11.75 53.99
CA LYS A 207 60.73 12.30 52.87
C LYS A 207 60.62 11.30 51.71
N ARG A 208 61.71 10.63 51.36
CA ARG A 208 61.70 9.58 50.33
C ARG A 208 60.81 8.40 50.71
N THR A 209 60.84 7.97 51.97
CA THR A 209 59.98 6.89 52.48
C THR A 209 58.50 7.28 52.50
N LEU A 210 58.17 8.57 52.61
CA LEU A 210 56.80 9.09 52.61
C LEU A 210 56.27 9.52 51.22
N SER A 211 57.09 9.49 50.17
CA SER A 211 56.71 9.83 48.78
C SER A 211 56.32 8.62 47.93
N VAL A 212 56.13 7.46 48.57
CA VAL A 212 55.46 6.27 48.03
C VAL A 212 54.10 6.16 48.73
#